data_AF-K0SEJ3-F1
#
_entry.id   AF-K0SEJ3-F1
#
_cell.length_a   1.000
_cell.length_b   1.000
_cell.length_c   1.000
_cell.angle_alpha   90.00
_cell.angle_beta   90.00
_cell.angle_gamma   90.00
#
_symmetry.space_group_name_H-M   'P 1'
#
loop_
_entity.id
_entity.type
_entity.pdbx_description
1 polymer ?
#
loop_
_entity_poly.entity_id
_entity_poly.type
_entity_poly.pdbx_seq_one_letter_code
_entity_poly.pdbx_strand_id
1 'polypeptide(L)'
;MLGWTLGGIYSVPPIRTKRNAFTAGLTIATVRGFLLNFGVYYAVKDAIGAPFSWSPKVSFIARFMTAFATVIAVTKDLPDVEGDKAYGISTLATKVGVPTIAKGATFCLLANYVHAVLTGVLSGRGVFRAVPMIGGHALAAVVLLARFRELEPEKISSIKTYYKHIWDLFYLEYALYTLI
;
A
#
# COMPACT_ATOMS: atom_id res chain seq x y z
N MET A 1 20.56 -6.55 3.27
CA MET A 1 20.70 -7.57 2.20
C MET A 1 19.37 -8.24 1.78
N LEU A 2 18.38 -8.38 2.67
CA LEU A 2 17.10 -9.04 2.36
C LEU A 2 16.28 -8.42 1.21
N GLY A 3 16.27 -7.08 1.08
CA GLY A 3 15.53 -6.41 0.00
C GLY A 3 16.10 -6.68 -1.39
N TRP A 4 17.44 -6.74 -1.50
CA TRP A 4 18.13 -7.10 -2.74
C TRP A 4 17.91 -8.55 -3.13
N THR A 5 17.91 -9.48 -2.17
CA THR A 5 17.65 -10.90 -2.47
C THR A 5 16.20 -11.14 -2.88
N LEU A 6 15.24 -10.50 -2.22
CA LEU A 6 13.82 -10.56 -2.60
C LEU A 6 13.56 -9.90 -3.97
N GLY A 7 14.25 -8.80 -4.28
CA GLY A 7 14.22 -8.19 -5.61
C GLY A 7 14.85 -9.09 -6.69
N GLY A 8 15.91 -9.83 -6.34
CA GLY A 8 16.51 -10.84 -7.21
C GLY A 8 15.57 -12.01 -7.49
N ILE A 9 14.93 -12.56 -6.45
CA ILE A 9 13.91 -13.61 -6.54
C ILE A 9 12.63 -13.12 -7.26
N TYR A 10 12.42 -11.81 -7.35
CA TYR A 10 11.33 -11.25 -8.14
C TYR A 10 11.61 -11.30 -9.66
N SER A 11 12.84 -11.00 -10.05
CA SER A 11 13.20 -10.63 -11.43
C SER A 11 14.05 -11.67 -12.17
N VAL A 12 14.92 -12.42 -11.48
CA VAL A 12 16.01 -13.21 -12.08
C VAL A 12 15.65 -14.70 -12.18
N PRO A 13 15.88 -15.38 -13.33
CA PRO A 13 15.73 -16.84 -13.42
C PRO A 13 16.66 -17.57 -12.44
N PRO A 14 16.25 -18.72 -11.85
CA PRO A 14 15.14 -19.58 -12.23
C PRO A 14 13.82 -19.29 -11.49
N ILE A 15 13.85 -18.57 -10.37
CA ILE A 15 12.69 -18.33 -9.50
C ILE A 15 12.11 -16.96 -9.87
N ARG A 16 11.25 -16.87 -10.90
CA ARG A 16 10.58 -15.61 -11.31
C ARG A 16 9.23 -15.49 -10.61
N THR A 17 9.22 -15.02 -9.36
CA THR A 17 7.95 -14.86 -8.61
C THR A 17 6.98 -13.87 -9.25
N LYS A 18 7.43 -12.99 -10.17
CA LYS A 18 6.57 -12.21 -11.09
C LYS A 18 5.49 -13.04 -11.81
N ARG A 19 5.73 -14.34 -12.08
CA ARG A 19 4.76 -15.20 -12.80
C ARG A 19 3.54 -15.60 -11.97
N ASN A 20 3.61 -15.54 -10.64
CA ASN A 20 2.49 -15.88 -9.77
C ASN A 20 2.01 -14.60 -9.05
N ALA A 21 0.74 -14.25 -9.27
CA ALA A 21 0.13 -13.04 -8.72
C ALA A 21 0.23 -12.96 -7.19
N PHE A 22 0.16 -14.11 -6.50
CA PHE A 22 0.23 -14.19 -5.05
C PHE A 22 1.63 -13.88 -4.52
N THR A 23 2.67 -14.53 -5.06
CA THR A 23 4.05 -14.28 -4.63
C THR A 23 4.52 -12.89 -5.05
N ALA A 24 4.13 -12.39 -6.22
CA ALA A 24 4.40 -11.02 -6.62
C ALA A 24 3.79 -10.01 -5.63
N GLY A 25 2.57 -10.24 -5.16
CA GLY A 25 1.94 -9.39 -4.16
C GLY A 25 2.61 -9.46 -2.79
N LEU A 26 2.99 -10.66 -2.36
CA LEU A 26 3.75 -10.86 -1.11
C LEU A 26 5.10 -10.15 -1.16
N THR A 27 5.81 -10.19 -2.29
CA THR A 27 7.07 -9.46 -2.47
C THR A 27 6.85 -7.94 -2.39
N ILE A 28 5.82 -7.41 -3.04
CA ILE A 28 5.50 -5.97 -2.98
C ILE A 28 5.20 -5.54 -1.54
N ALA A 29 4.34 -6.29 -0.84
CA ALA A 29 4.00 -6.02 0.55
C ALA A 29 5.24 -6.08 1.47
N THR A 30 6.09 -7.08 1.28
CA THR A 30 7.29 -7.28 2.10
C THR A 30 8.35 -6.21 1.82
N VAL A 31 8.70 -5.98 0.55
CA VAL A 31 9.79 -5.07 0.17
C VAL A 31 9.36 -3.61 0.36
N ARG A 32 8.22 -3.23 -0.22
CA ARG A 32 7.77 -1.84 -0.25
C ARG A 32 7.00 -1.43 1.00
N GLY A 33 6.28 -2.37 1.61
CA GLY A 33 5.52 -2.13 2.82
C GLY A 33 6.36 -2.24 4.09
N PHE A 34 7.01 -3.39 4.31
CA PHE A 34 7.70 -3.63 5.57
C PHE A 34 9.18 -3.22 5.53
N LEU A 35 9.98 -3.79 4.62
CA LEU A 35 11.43 -3.63 4.60
C LEU A 35 11.87 -2.19 4.32
N LEU A 36 11.17 -1.45 3.46
CA LEU A 36 11.50 -0.04 3.22
C LEU A 36 11.34 0.80 4.49
N ASN A 37 10.29 0.56 5.28
CA ASN A 37 9.97 1.37 6.44
C ASN A 37 10.79 0.94 7.68
N PHE A 38 10.82 -0.36 7.98
CA PHE A 38 11.57 -0.91 9.10
C PHE A 38 13.07 -0.99 8.81
N GLY A 39 13.44 -1.46 7.62
CA GLY A 39 14.82 -1.73 7.27
C GLY A 39 15.66 -0.46 7.14
N VAL A 40 15.09 0.64 6.64
CA VAL A 40 15.78 1.95 6.63
C VAL A 40 16.02 2.44 8.06
N TYR A 41 15.02 2.33 8.95
CA TYR A 41 15.18 2.69 10.35
C TYR A 41 16.28 1.87 11.04
N TYR A 42 16.28 0.56 10.85
CA TYR A 42 17.31 -0.33 11.38
C TYR A 42 18.71 0.05 10.84
N ALA A 43 18.84 0.24 9.52
CA ALA A 43 20.12 0.56 8.90
C ALA A 43 20.68 1.90 9.37
N VAL A 44 19.83 2.91 9.58
CA VAL A 44 20.25 4.21 10.13
C VAL A 44 20.72 4.07 11.57
N LYS A 45 19.97 3.33 12.42
CA LYS A 45 20.36 3.08 13.82
C LYS A 45 21.71 2.37 13.92
N ASP A 46 21.90 1.34 13.10
CA ASP A 46 23.15 0.59 13.00
C ASP A 46 24.31 1.48 12.53
N ALA A 47 24.10 2.28 11.48
CA ALA A 47 25.12 3.17 10.92
C ALA A 47 25.58 4.26 11.90
N ILE A 48 24.70 4.75 12.77
CA ILE A 48 25.07 5.74 13.81
C ILE A 48 25.50 5.10 15.14
N GLY A 49 25.57 3.78 15.21
CA GLY A 49 25.92 3.04 16.44
C GLY A 49 24.91 3.19 17.58
N ALA A 50 23.66 3.58 17.29
CA ALA A 50 22.64 3.75 18.30
C ALA A 50 21.93 2.42 18.58
N PRO A 51 21.59 2.12 19.85
CA PRO A 51 20.85 0.91 20.18
C PRO A 51 19.48 0.91 19.49
N PHE A 52 19.11 -0.26 18.98
CA PHE A 52 17.79 -0.47 18.41
C PHE A 52 16.72 -0.26 19.47
N SER A 53 15.72 0.54 19.13
CA SER A 53 14.55 0.80 19.97
C SER A 53 13.32 0.87 19.08
N TRP A 54 12.21 0.28 19.51
CA TRP A 54 10.96 0.37 18.77
C TRP A 54 10.39 1.78 18.87
N SER A 55 10.33 2.48 17.75
CA SER A 55 9.63 3.76 17.64
C SER A 55 8.15 3.50 17.31
N PRO A 56 7.19 4.00 18.10
CA PRO A 56 5.77 3.88 17.80
C PRO A 56 5.41 4.37 16.39
N LYS A 57 6.08 5.43 15.92
CA LYS A 57 5.90 5.99 14.58
C LYS A 57 6.37 5.03 13.49
N VAL A 58 7.55 4.42 13.68
CA VAL A 58 8.11 3.43 12.73
C VAL A 58 7.26 2.16 12.70
N SER A 59 6.82 1.67 13.87
CA SER A 59 5.93 0.51 13.96
C SER A 59 4.55 0.78 13.33
N PHE A 60 4.05 2.02 13.44
CA PHE A 60 2.82 2.43 12.77
C PHE A 60 2.99 2.43 11.25
N ILE A 61 3.95 3.20 10.70
CA ILE A 61 4.11 3.31 9.24
C ILE A 61 4.45 1.97 8.60
N ALA A 62 5.26 1.11 9.24
CA ALA A 62 5.59 -0.19 8.68
C ALA A 62 4.36 -1.09 8.52
N ARG A 63 3.45 -1.13 9.51
CA ARG A 63 2.20 -1.91 9.41
C ARG A 63 1.24 -1.28 8.40
N PHE A 64 1.06 0.03 8.49
CA PHE A 64 0.13 0.78 7.65
C PHE A 64 0.51 0.69 6.16
N MET A 65 1.79 0.90 5.83
CA MET A 65 2.28 0.81 4.45
C MET A 65 2.36 -0.63 3.94
N THR A 66 2.47 -1.62 4.82
CA THR A 66 2.36 -3.04 4.42
C THR A 66 0.93 -3.39 3.99
N ALA A 67 -0.08 -2.95 4.75
CA ALA A 67 -1.47 -3.11 4.35
C ALA A 67 -1.75 -2.38 3.03
N PHE A 68 -1.30 -1.13 2.91
CA PHE A 68 -1.46 -0.34 1.68
C PHE A 68 -0.78 -1.00 0.47
N ALA A 69 0.48 -1.44 0.62
CA ALA A 69 1.22 -2.13 -0.44
C ALA A 69 0.55 -3.44 -0.88
N THR A 70 -0.09 -4.15 0.05
CA THR A 70 -0.90 -5.33 -0.27
C THR A 70 -2.08 -4.97 -1.16
N VAL A 71 -2.78 -3.87 -0.86
CA VAL A 71 -3.88 -3.41 -1.72
C VAL A 71 -3.38 -3.01 -3.11
N ILE A 72 -2.26 -2.27 -3.18
CA ILE A 72 -1.62 -1.92 -4.46
C ILE A 72 -1.33 -3.18 -5.27
N ALA A 73 -0.76 -4.21 -4.65
CA ALA A 73 -0.47 -5.47 -5.31
C ALA A 73 -1.72 -6.16 -5.88
N VAL A 74 -2.85 -6.11 -5.18
CA VAL A 74 -4.13 -6.66 -5.65
C VAL A 74 -4.71 -5.84 -6.80
N THR A 75 -4.55 -4.52 -6.75
CA THR A 75 -5.12 -3.59 -7.75
C THR A 75 -4.22 -3.35 -8.97
N LYS A 76 -2.97 -3.83 -8.96
CA LYS A 76 -1.96 -3.51 -9.99
C LYS A 76 -2.40 -3.88 -11.41
N ASP A 77 -3.22 -4.92 -11.56
CA ASP A 77 -3.67 -5.45 -12.85
C ASP A 77 -5.01 -4.82 -13.31
N LEU A 78 -5.60 -3.90 -12.52
CA LEU A 78 -6.83 -3.19 -12.93
C LEU A 78 -6.63 -2.36 -14.22
N PRO A 79 -5.54 -1.58 -14.38
CA PRO A 79 -5.30 -0.79 -15.59
C PRO A 79 -5.13 -1.61 -16.88
N ASP A 80 -4.78 -2.90 -16.73
CA ASP A 80 -4.40 -3.78 -17.82
C ASP A 80 -5.50 -4.79 -18.17
N VAL A 81 -6.65 -4.74 -17.48
CA VAL A 81 -7.74 -5.73 -17.60
C VAL A 81 -8.28 -5.91 -19.01
N GLU A 82 -8.29 -4.86 -19.83
CA GLU A 82 -8.77 -4.91 -21.22
C GLU A 82 -7.77 -5.64 -22.12
N GLY A 83 -6.48 -5.34 -21.98
CA GLY A 83 -5.41 -6.03 -22.68
C GLY A 83 -5.32 -7.49 -22.25
N ASP A 84 -5.38 -7.76 -20.94
CA ASP A 84 -5.36 -9.12 -20.41
C ASP A 84 -6.50 -9.98 -20.96
N LYS A 85 -7.72 -9.42 -21.06
CA LYS A 85 -8.85 -10.10 -21.69
C LYS A 85 -8.61 -10.37 -23.18
N ALA A 86 -8.09 -9.39 -23.92
CA ALA A 86 -7.83 -9.52 -25.35
C ALA A 86 -6.77 -10.59 -25.68
N TYR A 87 -5.77 -10.76 -24.81
CA TYR A 87 -4.68 -11.74 -24.98
C TYR A 87 -4.89 -13.05 -24.20
N GLY A 88 -6.06 -13.26 -23.58
CA GLY A 88 -6.37 -14.49 -22.82
C GLY A 88 -5.56 -14.67 -21.53
N ILE A 89 -5.03 -13.59 -20.96
CA ILE A 89 -4.25 -13.61 -19.73
C ILE A 89 -5.20 -13.66 -18.53
N SER A 90 -5.08 -14.72 -17.74
CA SER A 90 -5.86 -14.90 -16.52
C SER A 90 -5.21 -14.14 -15.35
N THR A 91 -5.79 -13.01 -14.95
CA THR A 91 -5.46 -12.26 -13.73
C THR A 91 -6.64 -12.25 -12.76
N LEU A 92 -6.41 -11.78 -11.53
CA LEU A 92 -7.48 -11.67 -10.54
C LEU A 92 -8.57 -10.68 -11.01
N ALA A 93 -8.15 -9.60 -11.67
CA ALA A 93 -9.05 -8.60 -12.26
C ALA A 93 -9.90 -9.17 -13.40
N THR A 94 -9.32 -10.03 -14.27
CA THR A 94 -10.10 -10.65 -15.36
C THR A 94 -11.04 -11.74 -14.89
N LYS A 95 -10.70 -12.46 -13.80
CA LYS A 95 -11.54 -13.53 -13.20
C LYS A 95 -12.68 -13.02 -12.32
N VAL A 96 -12.40 -12.06 -11.44
CA VAL A 96 -13.34 -11.60 -10.40
C VAL A 96 -14.12 -10.36 -10.86
N GLY A 97 -13.53 -9.58 -11.77
CA GLY A 97 -14.11 -8.35 -12.30
C GLY A 97 -13.63 -7.10 -11.57
N VAL A 98 -13.53 -6.02 -12.35
CA VAL A 98 -13.09 -4.69 -11.90
C VAL A 98 -13.91 -4.15 -10.71
N PRO A 99 -15.26 -4.18 -10.72
CA PRO A 99 -16.05 -3.59 -9.64
C PRO A 99 -15.77 -4.25 -8.28
N THR A 100 -15.69 -5.58 -8.26
CA THR A 100 -15.45 -6.37 -7.05
C THR A 100 -14.07 -6.09 -6.47
N ILE A 101 -13.04 -6.05 -7.33
CA ILE A 101 -11.66 -5.77 -6.90
C ILE A 101 -11.52 -4.33 -6.41
N ALA A 102 -12.10 -3.35 -7.12
CA ALA A 102 -12.07 -1.96 -6.68
C ALA A 102 -12.80 -1.76 -5.34
N LYS A 103 -13.96 -2.41 -5.15
CA LYS A 103 -14.71 -2.36 -3.89
C LYS A 103 -13.93 -3.00 -2.73
N GLY A 104 -13.33 -4.17 -2.95
CA GLY A 104 -12.50 -4.84 -1.95
C GLY A 104 -11.26 -4.02 -1.57
N ALA A 105 -10.57 -3.46 -2.56
CA ALA A 105 -9.43 -2.57 -2.36
C ALA A 105 -9.81 -1.32 -1.56
N THR A 106 -10.89 -0.64 -1.94
CA THR A 106 -11.40 0.54 -1.21
C THR A 106 -11.76 0.18 0.23
N PHE A 107 -12.43 -0.96 0.45
CA PHE A 107 -12.77 -1.42 1.79
C PHE A 107 -11.54 -1.67 2.65
N CYS A 108 -10.53 -2.39 2.12
CA CYS A 108 -9.28 -2.65 2.84
C CYS A 108 -8.52 -1.37 3.19
N LEU A 109 -8.43 -0.41 2.25
CA LEU A 109 -7.80 0.88 2.51
C LEU A 109 -8.58 1.70 3.53
N LEU A 110 -9.91 1.71 3.46
CA LEU A 110 -10.75 2.38 4.44
C LEU A 110 -10.55 1.80 5.84
N ALA A 111 -10.51 0.46 5.97
CA ALA A 111 -10.21 -0.20 7.24
C ALA A 111 -8.82 0.18 7.77
N ASN A 112 -7.82 0.29 6.88
CA ASN A 112 -6.48 0.74 7.24
C ASN A 112 -6.48 2.21 7.72
N TYR A 113 -7.26 3.09 7.10
CA TYR A 113 -7.43 4.47 7.57
C TYR A 113 -8.15 4.57 8.91
N VAL A 114 -9.20 3.77 9.13
CA VAL A 114 -9.85 3.67 10.44
C VAL A 114 -8.87 3.19 11.49
N HIS A 115 -8.04 2.18 11.18
CA HIS A 115 -6.97 1.73 12.06
C HIS A 115 -5.96 2.85 12.41
N ALA A 116 -5.60 3.69 11.44
CA ALA A 116 -4.71 4.84 11.68
C ALA A 116 -5.36 5.87 12.61
N VAL A 117 -6.61 6.25 12.36
CA VAL A 117 -7.37 7.18 13.21
C VAL A 117 -7.48 6.64 14.64
N LEU A 118 -7.85 5.37 14.80
CA LEU A 118 -7.93 4.72 16.11
C LEU A 118 -6.57 4.68 16.81
N THR A 119 -5.49 4.40 16.09
CA THR A 119 -4.13 4.45 16.63
C THR A 119 -3.81 5.86 17.15
N GLY A 120 -4.17 6.91 16.41
CA GLY A 120 -3.98 8.29 16.85
C GLY A 120 -4.79 8.64 18.10
N VAL A 121 -6.04 8.19 18.19
CA VAL A 121 -6.93 8.46 19.33
C VAL A 121 -6.52 7.69 20.60
N LEU A 122 -6.13 6.43 20.44
CA LEU A 122 -5.82 5.53 21.57
C LEU A 122 -4.38 5.67 22.07
N SER A 123 -3.51 6.37 21.35
CA SER A 123 -2.12 6.58 21.76
C SER A 123 -1.99 7.61 22.89
N GLY A 124 -0.98 7.42 23.75
CA GLY A 124 -0.66 8.37 24.80
C GLY A 124 -0.32 9.77 24.27
N ARG A 125 -0.53 10.79 25.11
CA ARG A 125 -0.22 12.19 24.76
C ARG A 125 1.25 12.32 24.35
N GLY A 126 1.50 12.99 23.22
CA GLY A 126 2.85 13.26 22.72
C GLY A 126 3.46 12.16 21.84
N VAL A 127 2.81 10.99 21.69
CA VAL A 127 3.29 9.94 20.77
C VAL A 127 3.14 10.36 19.31
N PHE A 128 1.96 10.90 18.96
CA PHE A 128 1.65 11.42 17.63
C PHE A 128 1.14 12.85 17.71
N ARG A 129 1.40 13.65 16.67
CA ARG A 129 0.73 14.94 16.47
C ARG A 129 -0.71 14.68 16.01
N ALA A 130 -1.67 15.02 16.87
CA ALA A 130 -3.09 14.66 16.69
C ALA A 130 -3.68 15.16 15.36
N VAL A 131 -3.39 16.41 14.97
CA VAL A 131 -3.96 17.01 13.75
C VAL A 131 -3.58 16.22 12.48
N PRO A 132 -2.30 16.00 12.14
CA PRO A 132 -1.95 15.21 10.97
C PRO A 132 -2.30 13.71 11.13
N MET A 133 -2.15 13.15 12.34
CA MET A 133 -2.44 11.73 12.56
C MET A 133 -3.93 11.39 12.44
N ILE A 134 -4.81 12.20 13.02
CA ILE A 134 -6.25 11.92 13.02
C ILE A 134 -6.89 12.61 11.81
N GLY A 135 -6.68 13.93 11.68
CA GLY A 135 -7.29 14.74 10.63
C GLY A 135 -6.78 14.38 9.23
N GLY A 136 -5.47 14.14 9.08
CA GLY A 136 -4.88 13.77 7.79
C GLY A 136 -5.41 12.44 7.26
N HIS A 137 -5.40 11.39 8.10
CA HIS A 137 -5.91 10.07 7.70
C HIS A 137 -7.44 10.05 7.53
N ALA A 138 -8.19 10.82 8.32
CA ALA A 138 -9.63 10.97 8.12
C ALA A 138 -9.96 11.67 6.79
N LEU A 139 -9.22 12.73 6.44
CA LEU A 139 -9.35 13.41 5.15
C LEU A 139 -9.00 12.46 3.99
N ALA A 140 -7.90 11.72 4.12
CA ALA A 140 -7.49 10.73 3.11
C ALA A 140 -8.56 9.65 2.91
N ALA A 141 -9.21 9.18 3.98
CA ALA A 141 -10.34 8.26 3.90
C ALA A 141 -11.55 8.85 3.15
N VAL A 142 -11.87 10.12 3.40
CA VAL A 142 -12.95 10.82 2.68
C VAL A 142 -12.59 10.97 1.19
N VAL A 143 -11.36 11.35 0.87
CA VAL A 143 -10.87 11.45 -0.50
C VAL A 143 -10.95 10.09 -1.20
N LEU A 144 -10.51 9.01 -0.56
CA LEU A 144 -10.62 7.66 -1.09
C LEU A 144 -12.07 7.30 -1.46
N LEU A 145 -13.01 7.56 -0.56
CA LEU A 145 -14.43 7.29 -0.79
C LEU A 145 -15.01 8.14 -1.93
N ALA A 146 -14.62 9.41 -2.02
CA ALA A 146 -15.02 10.27 -3.12
C ALA A 146 -14.51 9.73 -4.47
N ARG A 147 -13.23 9.36 -4.55
CA ARG A 147 -12.64 8.79 -5.79
C ARG A 147 -13.23 7.44 -6.17
N PHE A 148 -13.59 6.62 -5.19
CA PHE A 148 -14.30 5.36 -5.46
C PHE A 148 -15.71 5.59 -6.01
N ARG A 149 -16.42 6.62 -5.55
CA ARG A 149 -17.76 6.97 -6.08
C ARG A 149 -17.72 7.47 -7.53
N GLU A 150 -16.62 8.08 -7.93
CA GLU A 150 -16.38 8.56 -9.31
C GLU A 150 -15.96 7.42 -10.27
N LEU A 151 -15.72 6.20 -9.78
CA LEU A 151 -15.27 5.07 -10.60
C LEU A 151 -16.39 4.58 -11.52
N GLU A 152 -16.15 4.63 -12.82
CA GLU A 152 -16.95 4.01 -13.87
C GLU A 152 -16.26 2.72 -14.32
N PRO A 153 -16.68 1.54 -13.84
CA PRO A 153 -15.94 0.29 -14.04
C PRO A 153 -15.94 -0.23 -15.47
N GLU A 154 -16.75 0.36 -16.36
CA GLU A 154 -16.79 0.02 -17.78
C GLU A 154 -15.83 0.86 -18.63
N LYS A 155 -15.30 1.97 -18.09
CA LYS A 155 -14.38 2.86 -18.80
C LYS A 155 -12.95 2.65 -18.33
N ILE A 156 -12.09 2.15 -19.21
CA ILE A 156 -10.67 1.89 -18.89
C ILE A 156 -9.92 3.15 -18.41
N SER A 157 -10.28 4.33 -18.94
CA SER A 157 -9.75 5.61 -18.48
C SER A 157 -10.11 5.91 -17.03
N SER A 158 -11.36 5.63 -16.62
CA SER A 158 -11.81 5.79 -15.22
C SER A 158 -11.10 4.82 -14.28
N ILE A 159 -10.91 3.56 -14.70
CA ILE A 159 -10.14 2.56 -13.95
C ILE A 159 -8.70 3.00 -13.72
N LYS A 160 -8.04 3.51 -14.78
CA LYS A 160 -6.67 4.05 -14.70
C LYS A 160 -6.58 5.23 -13.74
N THR A 161 -7.55 6.15 -13.79
CA THR A 161 -7.64 7.30 -12.87
C THR A 161 -7.82 6.84 -11.41
N TYR A 162 -8.74 5.90 -11.15
CA TYR A 162 -8.92 5.34 -9.81
C TYR A 162 -7.65 4.66 -9.29
N TYR A 163 -6.99 3.85 -10.11
CA TYR A 163 -5.71 3.23 -9.73
C TYR A 163 -4.62 4.26 -9.46
N LYS A 164 -4.52 5.32 -10.28
CA LYS A 164 -3.61 6.43 -10.04
C LYS A 164 -3.90 7.11 -8.69
N HIS A 165 -5.17 7.32 -8.33
CA HIS A 165 -5.52 7.91 -7.05
C HIS A 165 -5.10 7.07 -5.84
N ILE A 166 -5.09 5.73 -5.95
CA ILE A 166 -4.51 4.86 -4.92
C ILE A 166 -3.02 5.18 -4.72
N TRP A 167 -2.27 5.40 -5.81
CA TRP A 167 -0.86 5.82 -5.73
C TRP A 167 -0.69 7.23 -5.19
N ASP A 168 -1.51 8.18 -5.62
CA ASP A 168 -1.47 9.56 -5.11
C ASP A 168 -1.63 9.57 -3.58
N LEU A 169 -2.59 8.80 -3.06
CA LEU A 169 -2.77 8.59 -1.62
C LEU A 169 -1.54 7.92 -1.00
N PHE A 170 -1.03 6.83 -1.56
CA PHE A 170 0.18 6.16 -1.06
C PHE A 170 1.38 7.10 -0.88
N TYR A 171 1.60 8.02 -1.83
CA TYR A 171 2.66 9.02 -1.72
C TYR A 171 2.34 10.12 -0.70
N LEU A 172 1.08 10.54 -0.60
CA LEU A 172 0.61 11.46 0.42
C LEU A 172 0.89 10.92 1.83
N GLU A 173 0.75 9.61 2.07
CA GLU A 173 1.02 8.99 3.37
C GLU A 173 2.49 9.16 3.80
N TYR A 174 3.45 9.08 2.87
CA TYR A 174 4.85 9.37 3.18
C TYR A 174 5.09 10.84 3.53
N ALA A 175 4.39 11.77 2.87
CA ALA A 175 4.45 13.18 3.25
C ALA A 175 3.83 13.41 4.63
N LEU A 176 2.66 12.81 4.90
CA LEU A 176 1.95 12.89 6.17
C LEU A 176 2.79 12.31 7.31
N TYR A 177 3.54 11.24 7.07
CA TYR A 177 4.44 10.63 8.05
C TYR A 177 5.48 11.60 8.62
N THR A 178 5.96 12.55 7.82
CA THR A 178 6.91 13.57 8.31
C THR A 178 6.28 14.54 9.32
N LEU A 179 4.95 14.58 9.37
CA LEU A 179 4.17 15.51 10.18
C LEU A 179 3.57 14.84 11.43
N ILE A 180 3.45 13.51 11.50
CA ILE A 180 2.84 12.80 12.65
C ILE A 180 3.79 12.61 13.82
#